data_AF-A0A9X0B3W2-F1
#
_entry.id   AF-A0A9X0B3W2-F1
#
_cell.length_a   1.000
_cell.length_b   1.000
_cell.length_c   1.000
_cell.angle_alpha   90.00
_cell.angle_beta   90.00
_cell.angle_gamma   90.00
#
_symmetry.space_group_name_H-M   'P 1'
#
loop_
_entity.id
_entity.type
_entity.pdbx_description
1 polymer ?
#
loop_
_entity_poly.entity_id
_entity_poly.type
_entity_poly.pdbx_seq_one_letter_code
_entity_poly.pdbx_strand_id
1 'polypeptide(L)'
;MASSQQLAPIKIRLPHPYLTTYHLVPSSKLKDGNRLFQLHKASGGEAQPFPHELENGQLYFSAPQPVNPETAVPTSNNTAWARAQRSPASIATWETSSAPTVGQIWLFLYSIFTVQEQIETFRLQLQGPGAESLAHALRLSMVAIDHPAPVSSATTYEPIPNELLVMRSAFWQGCASPLGGQPIWLPSWNPAAAVPSPDYTMTSTETVHRRHPRRHPKPTPGHVVYSRYIPFLDEHFSLIALDYRNPEHLNLFHTWQNDPRVAAGWKETGTLDEHRDYLRRQHEDPHTLTVLGRFNDTFFSYYEIFWSKEDNVGAHYASGRLRSRPAYSCWK
;
A
#
# COMPACT_ATOMS: atom_id res chain seq x y z
N MET A 1 -35.41 -11.08 21.20
CA MET A 1 -34.00 -11.52 21.34
C MET A 1 -33.43 -11.71 19.96
N ALA A 2 -32.81 -10.68 19.38
CA ALA A 2 -32.22 -10.75 18.06
C ALA A 2 -30.87 -11.48 18.16
N SER A 3 -30.77 -12.59 17.43
CA SER A 3 -29.56 -13.38 17.23
C SER A 3 -28.37 -12.47 16.92
N SER A 4 -27.37 -12.44 17.80
CA SER A 4 -26.07 -11.87 17.52
C SER A 4 -25.43 -12.69 16.40
N GLN A 5 -25.59 -12.26 15.15
CA GLN A 5 -24.77 -12.78 14.06
C GLN A 5 -23.31 -12.54 14.45
N GLN A 6 -22.63 -13.62 14.81
CA GLN A 6 -21.22 -13.59 15.16
C GLN A 6 -20.46 -13.29 13.87
N LEU A 7 -20.13 -12.00 13.67
CA LEU A 7 -19.33 -11.56 12.54
C LEU A 7 -18.04 -12.38 12.53
N ALA A 8 -17.79 -13.08 11.42
CA ALA A 8 -16.57 -13.86 11.26
C ALA A 8 -15.34 -12.92 11.39
N PRO A 9 -14.29 -13.34 12.11
CA PRO A 9 -13.10 -12.52 12.28
C PRO A 9 -12.42 -12.27 10.94
N ILE A 10 -12.07 -11.02 10.66
CA ILE A 10 -11.44 -10.65 9.38
C ILE A 10 -9.93 -10.88 9.51
N LYS A 11 -9.40 -11.78 8.68
CA LYS A 11 -7.97 -12.12 8.64
C LYS A 11 -7.20 -11.10 7.81
N ILE A 12 -6.10 -10.61 8.36
CA ILE A 12 -5.06 -9.85 7.65
C ILE A 12 -3.69 -10.45 7.95
N ARG A 13 -2.71 -10.24 7.08
CA ARG A 13 -1.34 -10.72 7.28
C ARG A 13 -0.33 -9.67 6.90
N LEU A 14 0.74 -9.54 7.69
CA LEU A 14 1.85 -8.65 7.36
C LEU A 14 2.56 -9.13 6.09
N PRO A 15 3.12 -8.22 5.26
CA PRO A 15 3.95 -8.59 4.13
C PRO A 15 5.14 -9.51 4.47
N HIS A 16 5.73 -10.12 3.44
CA HIS A 16 7.05 -10.75 3.55
C HIS A 16 8.09 -9.75 4.10
N PRO A 17 8.99 -10.16 5.01
CA PRO A 17 9.26 -11.54 5.43
C PRO A 17 8.46 -12.03 6.64
N TYR A 18 7.68 -11.17 7.28
CA TYR A 18 7.06 -11.46 8.57
C TYR A 18 5.90 -12.44 8.45
N LEU A 19 4.99 -12.19 7.50
CA LEU A 19 3.81 -13.02 7.22
C LEU A 19 2.86 -13.22 8.42
N THR A 20 3.08 -12.47 9.51
CA THR A 20 2.34 -12.52 10.77
C THR A 20 0.86 -12.31 10.56
N THR A 21 0.03 -13.21 11.09
CA THR A 21 -1.42 -13.17 10.93
C THR A 21 -2.08 -12.42 12.08
N TYR A 22 -3.01 -11.53 11.75
CA TYR A 22 -3.87 -10.83 12.70
C TYR A 22 -5.34 -11.05 12.35
N HIS A 23 -6.19 -11.09 13.36
CA HIS A 23 -7.64 -11.17 13.23
C HIS A 23 -8.28 -9.91 13.79
N LEU A 24 -9.08 -9.23 12.97
CA LEU A 24 -9.95 -8.16 13.42
C LEU A 24 -11.22 -8.80 14.01
N VAL A 25 -11.40 -8.64 15.32
CA VAL A 25 -12.46 -9.28 16.10
C VAL A 25 -13.40 -8.21 16.68
N PRO A 26 -14.73 -8.41 16.63
CA PRO A 26 -15.68 -7.53 17.30
C PRO A 26 -15.51 -7.58 18.83
N SER A 27 -15.41 -6.41 19.46
CA SER A 27 -15.44 -6.24 20.91
C SER A 27 -16.89 -6.19 21.44
N SER A 28 -17.04 -6.37 22.76
CA SER A 28 -18.28 -6.07 23.49
C SER A 28 -18.49 -4.56 23.69
N LYS A 29 -17.43 -3.74 23.52
CA LYS A 29 -17.51 -2.29 23.69
C LYS A 29 -18.26 -1.63 22.52
N LEU A 30 -19.06 -0.62 22.87
CA LEU A 30 -19.77 0.24 21.93
C LEU A 30 -19.31 1.69 22.14
N LYS A 31 -19.28 2.47 21.05
CA LYS A 31 -19.08 3.92 21.09
C LYS A 31 -20.06 4.57 20.12
N ASP A 32 -20.87 5.50 20.63
CA ASP A 32 -21.89 6.21 19.84
C ASP A 32 -22.83 5.24 19.08
N GLY A 33 -23.20 4.13 19.75
CA GLY A 33 -24.03 3.06 19.16
C GLY A 33 -23.29 2.11 18.22
N ASN A 34 -22.04 2.40 17.85
CA ASN A 34 -21.23 1.59 16.94
C ASN A 34 -20.37 0.57 17.69
N ARG A 35 -20.28 -0.64 17.14
CA ARG A 35 -19.42 -1.68 17.68
C ARG A 35 -17.95 -1.38 17.43
N LEU A 36 -17.13 -1.56 18.46
CA LEU A 36 -15.69 -1.45 18.36
C LEU A 36 -15.04 -2.80 18.06
N PHE A 37 -13.86 -2.76 17.45
CA PHE A 37 -13.07 -3.91 17.03
C PHE A 37 -11.67 -3.84 17.61
N GLN A 38 -11.04 -5.00 17.75
CA GLN A 38 -9.65 -5.14 18.16
C GLN A 38 -8.92 -6.08 17.20
N LEU A 39 -7.60 -5.90 17.09
CA LEU A 39 -6.73 -6.77 16.32
C LEU A 39 -5.98 -7.69 17.27
N HIS A 40 -6.09 -8.98 17.03
CA HIS A 40 -5.39 -10.02 17.79
C HIS A 40 -4.41 -10.77 16.91
N LYS A 41 -3.17 -10.92 17.36
CA LYS A 41 -2.17 -11.75 16.69
C LYS A 41 -2.61 -13.22 16.81
N ALA A 42 -2.60 -13.94 15.69
CA ALA A 42 -2.94 -15.36 15.68
C ALA A 42 -1.86 -16.19 16.39
N SER A 43 -2.27 -17.32 16.99
CA SER A 43 -1.35 -18.31 17.53
C SER A 43 -0.69 -19.08 16.37
N GLY A 44 0.44 -18.57 15.88
CA GLY A 44 1.17 -19.13 14.75
C GLY A 44 0.93 -18.39 13.42
N GLY A 45 1.52 -18.89 12.33
CA GLY A 45 1.44 -18.26 11.02
C GLY A 45 2.35 -17.04 10.84
N GLU A 46 3.43 -16.94 11.62
CA GLU A 46 4.52 -15.99 11.44
C GLU A 46 5.73 -16.73 10.84
N ALA A 47 6.35 -16.15 9.81
CA ALA A 47 7.58 -16.70 9.22
C ALA A 47 8.82 -16.06 9.83
N GLN A 48 8.79 -14.76 10.13
CA GLN A 48 9.84 -14.05 10.85
C GLN A 48 9.24 -13.13 11.91
N PRO A 49 9.88 -13.00 13.09
CA PRO A 49 9.40 -12.13 14.14
C PRO A 49 9.41 -10.66 13.68
N PHE A 50 8.28 -9.97 13.86
CA PHE A 50 8.23 -8.52 13.65
C PHE A 50 9.00 -7.78 14.77
N PRO A 51 9.83 -6.75 14.47
CA PRO A 51 10.72 -6.12 15.45
C PRO A 51 10.02 -5.27 16.51
N HIS A 52 8.72 -4.96 16.34
CA HIS A 52 7.96 -4.10 17.24
C HIS A 52 6.62 -4.74 17.62
N GLU A 53 6.11 -4.45 18.82
CA GLU A 53 4.79 -4.93 19.23
C GLU A 53 3.68 -4.12 18.54
N LEU A 54 2.95 -4.75 17.62
CA LEU A 54 1.84 -4.12 16.89
C LEU A 54 0.47 -4.43 17.51
N GLU A 55 0.34 -5.50 18.30
CA GLU A 55 -0.90 -5.76 19.02
C GLU A 55 -1.00 -4.82 20.23
N ASN A 56 -2.20 -4.29 20.45
CA ASN A 56 -2.51 -3.51 21.64
C ASN A 56 -3.91 -3.89 22.12
N GLY A 57 -3.98 -4.72 23.16
CA GLY A 57 -5.24 -5.22 23.73
C GLY A 57 -6.11 -4.15 24.39
N GLN A 58 -5.63 -2.91 24.48
CA GLN A 58 -6.38 -1.77 25.02
C GLN A 58 -6.73 -0.72 23.94
N LEU A 59 -6.37 -0.97 22.68
CA LEU A 59 -6.74 -0.14 21.53
C LEU A 59 -7.97 -0.73 20.84
N TYR A 60 -8.96 0.12 20.62
CA TYR A 60 -10.23 -0.22 20.01
C TYR A 60 -10.50 0.71 18.83
N PHE A 61 -11.13 0.18 17.78
CA PHE A 61 -11.42 0.93 16.56
C PHE A 61 -12.86 0.69 16.11
N SER A 62 -13.58 1.73 15.69
CA SER A 62 -14.84 1.53 14.97
C SER A 62 -14.55 1.22 13.50
N ALA A 63 -15.43 0.49 12.82
CA ALA A 63 -15.38 0.47 11.35
C ALA A 63 -15.71 1.88 10.81
N PRO A 64 -15.12 2.33 9.68
CA PRO A 64 -15.50 3.59 9.05
C PRO A 64 -16.99 3.63 8.74
N GLN A 65 -17.72 4.55 9.36
CA GLN A 65 -19.16 4.72 9.19
C GLN A 65 -19.43 5.77 8.11
N PRO A 66 -20.35 5.52 7.16
CA PRO A 66 -20.76 6.53 6.20
C PRO A 66 -21.46 7.70 6.93
N VAL A 67 -21.36 8.88 6.34
CA VAL A 67 -22.06 10.06 6.84
C VAL A 67 -23.54 9.95 6.49
N ASN A 68 -24.43 10.35 7.42
CA ASN A 68 -25.87 10.38 7.17
C ASN A 68 -26.17 11.29 5.95
N PRO A 69 -26.77 10.76 4.87
CA PRO A 69 -27.09 11.55 3.67
C PRO A 69 -27.97 12.77 3.94
N GLU A 70 -28.86 12.71 4.93
CA GLU A 70 -29.79 13.80 5.27
C GLU A 70 -29.07 15.00 5.90
N THR A 71 -27.95 14.75 6.57
CA THR A 71 -27.13 15.79 7.23
C THR A 71 -25.82 16.05 6.49
N ALA A 72 -25.59 15.38 5.35
CA ALA A 72 -24.35 15.48 4.61
C ALA A 72 -24.25 16.80 3.83
N VAL A 73 -23.03 17.33 3.72
CA VAL A 73 -22.75 18.53 2.92
C VAL A 73 -23.09 18.25 1.44
N PRO A 74 -23.83 19.14 0.75
CA PRO A 74 -24.25 18.93 -0.63
C PRO A 74 -23.10 18.53 -1.57
N THR A 75 -23.35 17.57 -2.46
CA THR A 75 -22.35 17.04 -3.41
C THR A 75 -21.84 18.10 -4.40
N SER A 76 -22.65 19.14 -4.66
CA SER A 76 -22.25 20.31 -5.45
C SER A 76 -21.12 21.13 -4.80
N ASN A 77 -20.97 21.07 -3.47
CA ASN A 77 -19.86 21.70 -2.78
C ASN A 77 -18.61 20.81 -2.87
N ASN A 78 -17.71 21.16 -3.79
CA ASN A 78 -16.46 20.45 -4.05
C ASN A 78 -15.24 21.15 -3.40
N THR A 79 -15.43 21.86 -2.29
CA THR A 79 -14.30 22.34 -1.47
C THR A 79 -13.59 21.16 -0.78
N ALA A 80 -12.33 21.37 -0.37
CA ALA A 80 -11.58 20.35 0.37
C ALA A 80 -12.28 19.97 1.68
N TRP A 81 -12.79 20.96 2.43
CA TRP A 81 -13.58 20.74 3.64
C TRP A 81 -14.84 19.92 3.35
N ALA A 82 -15.63 20.26 2.33
CA ALA A 82 -16.87 19.54 2.04
C ALA A 82 -16.61 18.08 1.62
N ARG A 83 -15.54 17.81 0.87
CA ARG A 83 -15.12 16.45 0.55
C ARG A 83 -14.73 15.68 1.82
N ALA A 84 -13.91 16.28 2.68
CA ALA A 84 -13.50 15.67 3.95
C ALA A 84 -14.69 15.39 4.87
N GLN A 85 -15.63 16.33 4.97
CA GLN A 85 -16.84 16.18 5.78
C GLN A 85 -17.75 15.04 5.31
N ARG A 86 -17.76 14.75 4.00
CA ARG A 86 -18.49 13.60 3.41
C ARG A 86 -17.74 12.28 3.54
N SER A 87 -16.45 12.29 3.87
CA SER A 87 -15.69 11.06 4.06
C SER A 87 -16.23 10.29 5.28
N PRO A 88 -16.22 8.94 5.24
CA PRO A 88 -16.60 8.11 6.37
C PRO A 88 -15.82 8.49 7.64
N ALA A 89 -16.42 8.29 8.81
CA ALA A 89 -15.81 8.60 10.09
C ALA A 89 -15.48 7.33 10.87
N SER A 90 -14.34 7.32 11.53
CA SER A 90 -13.84 6.23 12.35
C SER A 90 -13.27 6.78 13.65
N ILE A 91 -13.38 6.02 14.73
CA ILE A 91 -12.86 6.38 16.04
C ILE A 91 -11.80 5.36 16.43
N ALA A 92 -10.64 5.83 16.87
CA ALA A 92 -9.66 5.05 17.61
C ALA A 92 -9.71 5.47 19.08
N THR A 93 -9.90 4.53 19.99
CA THR A 93 -9.96 4.82 21.42
C THR A 93 -9.18 3.82 22.26
N TRP A 94 -8.57 4.30 23.34
CA TRP A 94 -7.79 3.48 24.27
C TRP A 94 -7.94 3.96 25.71
N GLU A 95 -7.71 3.02 26.63
CA GLU A 95 -7.83 3.24 28.09
C GLU A 95 -6.48 3.19 28.81
N THR A 96 -5.36 3.12 28.07
CA THR A 96 -4.00 3.10 28.61
C THR A 96 -3.56 4.48 29.12
N SER A 97 -2.57 4.47 30.02
CA SER A 97 -1.92 5.69 30.52
C SER A 97 -1.09 6.42 29.46
N SER A 98 -0.56 5.70 28.46
CA SER A 98 0.19 6.25 27.34
C SER A 98 -0.54 6.07 26.01
N ALA A 99 -0.30 6.97 25.05
CA ALA A 99 -0.83 6.84 23.70
C ALA A 99 -0.26 5.61 22.97
N PRO A 100 -1.06 4.96 22.09
CA PRO A 100 -0.57 3.94 21.17
C PRO A 100 0.54 4.44 20.24
N THR A 101 1.34 3.52 19.70
CA THR A 101 2.36 3.88 18.72
C THR A 101 1.74 4.10 17.33
N VAL A 102 2.45 4.82 16.45
CA VAL A 102 2.05 4.97 15.04
C VAL A 102 1.92 3.61 14.36
N GLY A 103 2.80 2.65 14.67
CA GLY A 103 2.73 1.28 14.14
C GLY A 103 1.45 0.53 14.55
N GLN A 104 0.99 0.72 15.79
CA GLN A 104 -0.27 0.12 16.27
C GLN A 104 -1.49 0.72 15.53
N ILE A 105 -1.51 2.03 15.30
CA ILE A 105 -2.55 2.66 14.47
C ILE A 105 -2.44 2.19 13.01
N TRP A 106 -1.22 2.09 12.47
CA TRP A 106 -0.96 1.64 11.12
C TRP A 106 -1.56 0.26 10.86
N LEU A 107 -1.53 -0.66 11.82
CA LEU A 107 -2.13 -1.99 11.66
C LEU A 107 -3.65 -1.92 11.46
N PHE A 108 -4.34 -1.00 12.16
CA PHE A 108 -5.76 -0.72 11.90
C PHE A 108 -5.98 -0.09 10.53
N LEU A 109 -5.16 0.89 10.14
CA LEU A 109 -5.23 1.47 8.79
C LEU A 109 -5.04 0.41 7.71
N TYR A 110 -4.08 -0.50 7.92
CA TYR A 110 -3.81 -1.63 7.04
C TYR A 110 -5.03 -2.53 6.91
N SER A 111 -5.70 -2.84 8.02
CA SER A 111 -6.95 -3.62 8.01
C SER A 111 -8.04 -2.95 7.17
N ILE A 112 -8.28 -1.65 7.37
CA ILE A 112 -9.29 -0.87 6.63
C ILE A 112 -8.96 -0.84 5.14
N PHE A 113 -7.75 -0.44 4.75
CA PHE A 113 -7.40 -0.29 3.32
C PHE A 113 -7.20 -1.61 2.58
N THR A 114 -7.02 -2.71 3.31
CA THR A 114 -6.94 -4.05 2.70
C THR A 114 -8.32 -4.66 2.51
N VAL A 115 -9.28 -4.36 3.39
CA VAL A 115 -10.63 -4.96 3.37
C VAL A 115 -11.66 -4.05 2.67
N GLN A 116 -11.55 -2.74 2.81
CA GLN A 116 -12.46 -1.74 2.27
C GLN A 116 -11.79 -0.92 1.17
N GLU A 117 -11.53 -1.59 0.04
CA GLU A 117 -10.82 -1.04 -1.11
C GLU A 117 -11.55 0.06 -1.89
N GLN A 118 -12.73 0.48 -1.45
CA GLN A 118 -13.46 1.63 -1.98
C GLN A 118 -13.20 2.93 -1.19
N ILE A 119 -12.62 2.84 0.03
CA ILE A 119 -12.35 4.02 0.85
C ILE A 119 -11.04 4.65 0.41
N GLU A 120 -11.11 5.85 -0.15
CA GLU A 120 -9.93 6.65 -0.52
C GLU A 120 -9.46 7.57 0.60
N THR A 121 -10.40 8.09 1.38
CA THR A 121 -10.13 8.91 2.57
C THR A 121 -11.21 8.65 3.62
N PHE A 122 -10.84 8.76 4.90
CA PHE A 122 -11.77 8.73 6.02
C PHE A 122 -11.28 9.63 7.15
N ARG A 123 -12.22 10.13 7.95
CA ARG A 123 -11.94 10.94 9.14
C ARG A 123 -11.67 10.00 10.30
N LEU A 124 -10.54 10.20 10.97
CA LEU A 124 -10.13 9.42 12.13
C LEU A 124 -10.08 10.33 13.36
N GLN A 125 -10.95 10.08 14.32
CA GLN A 125 -10.90 10.74 15.61
C GLN A 125 -10.12 9.88 16.61
N LEU A 126 -9.15 10.49 17.29
CA LEU A 126 -8.37 9.84 18.34
C LEU A 126 -8.88 10.22 19.74
N GLN A 127 -9.18 9.22 20.57
CA GLN A 127 -9.74 9.42 21.90
C GLN A 127 -8.99 8.61 22.98
N GLY A 128 -8.20 9.30 23.79
CA GLY A 128 -7.50 8.72 24.94
C GLY A 128 -6.36 9.62 25.42
N PRO A 129 -5.68 9.25 26.52
CA PRO A 129 -4.51 10.00 26.99
C PRO A 129 -3.42 10.11 25.92
N GLY A 130 -2.90 11.33 25.70
CA GLY A 130 -1.85 11.62 24.71
C GLY A 130 -2.32 11.61 23.23
N ALA A 131 -3.62 11.71 22.98
CA ALA A 131 -4.17 11.72 21.62
C ALA A 131 -3.63 12.88 20.75
N GLU A 132 -3.28 14.03 21.33
CA GLU A 132 -2.72 15.15 20.57
C GLU A 132 -1.31 14.85 20.04
N SER A 133 -0.50 14.18 20.86
CA SER A 133 0.85 13.74 20.49
C SER A 133 0.81 12.67 19.40
N LEU A 134 -0.13 11.71 19.50
CA LEU A 134 -0.34 10.72 18.45
C LEU A 134 -0.88 11.36 17.15
N ALA A 135 -1.79 12.32 17.25
CA ALA A 135 -2.27 13.06 16.09
C ALA A 135 -1.14 13.84 15.40
N HIS A 136 -0.23 14.42 16.19
CA HIS A 136 0.98 15.05 15.67
C HIS A 136 1.90 14.05 14.96
N ALA A 137 2.16 12.89 15.56
CA ALA A 137 2.99 11.85 14.95
C ALA A 137 2.41 11.30 13.63
N LEU A 138 1.08 11.11 13.54
CA LEU A 138 0.42 10.70 12.30
C LEU A 138 0.55 11.75 11.19
N ARG A 139 0.48 13.04 11.54
CA ARG A 139 0.71 14.14 10.58
C ARG A 139 2.17 14.17 10.10
N LEU A 140 3.13 14.02 11.00
CA LEU A 140 4.56 13.94 10.64
C LEU A 140 4.86 12.75 9.74
N SER A 141 4.14 11.64 9.91
CA SER A 141 4.26 10.47 9.04
C SER A 141 3.64 10.65 7.65
N MET A 142 2.92 11.77 7.42
CA MET A 142 2.21 12.14 6.20
C MET A 142 1.02 11.24 5.82
N VAL A 143 0.66 10.24 6.64
CA VAL A 143 -0.49 9.35 6.38
C VAL A 143 -1.83 10.09 6.53
N ALA A 144 -1.84 11.15 7.32
CA ALA A 144 -3.02 11.94 7.61
C ALA A 144 -2.70 13.43 7.63
N ILE A 145 -3.71 14.25 7.35
CA ILE A 145 -3.64 15.71 7.42
C ILE A 145 -4.70 16.22 8.41
N ASP A 146 -4.57 17.48 8.83
CA ASP A 146 -5.64 18.16 9.57
C ASP A 146 -6.91 18.23 8.71
N HIS A 147 -8.08 18.13 9.33
CA HIS A 147 -9.33 18.33 8.61
C HIS A 147 -9.35 19.75 7.99
N PRO A 148 -9.51 19.89 6.65
CA PRO A 148 -9.50 21.20 6.02
C PRO A 148 -10.58 22.10 6.63
N ALA A 149 -10.33 23.40 6.79
CA ALA A 149 -11.35 24.34 7.25
C ALA A 149 -12.28 24.79 6.10
N PRO A 150 -13.55 25.15 6.36
CA PRO A 150 -14.41 25.78 5.37
C PRO A 150 -13.79 27.08 4.87
N VAL A 151 -13.95 27.34 3.57
CA VAL A 151 -13.49 28.59 2.94
C VAL A 151 -14.41 29.76 3.27
N SER A 152 -15.71 29.48 3.44
CA SER A 152 -16.72 30.51 3.75
C SER A 152 -16.88 30.67 5.25
N SER A 153 -16.78 31.91 5.72
CA SER A 153 -17.08 32.28 7.12
C SER A 153 -18.55 32.09 7.50
N ALA A 154 -19.46 31.95 6.52
CA ALA A 154 -20.87 31.66 6.77
C ALA A 154 -21.13 30.18 7.13
N THR A 155 -20.14 29.30 6.93
CA THR A 155 -20.26 27.89 7.31
C THR A 155 -19.86 27.71 8.76
N THR A 156 -20.83 27.44 9.64
CA THR A 156 -20.54 27.06 11.02
C THR A 156 -19.80 25.73 11.03
N TYR A 157 -18.58 25.73 11.58
CA TYR A 157 -17.73 24.55 11.67
C TYR A 157 -16.96 24.61 12.98
N GLU A 158 -17.17 23.61 13.81
CA GLU A 158 -16.40 23.38 15.03
C GLU A 158 -15.50 22.16 14.80
N PRO A 159 -14.17 22.36 14.77
CA PRO A 159 -13.23 21.26 14.59
C PRO A 159 -13.37 20.25 15.74
N ILE A 160 -13.50 18.98 15.39
CA ILE A 160 -13.49 17.92 16.39
C ILE A 160 -12.05 17.74 16.89
N PRO A 161 -11.81 17.75 18.22
CA PRO A 161 -10.47 17.56 18.76
C PRO A 161 -9.85 16.24 18.29
N ASN A 162 -8.60 16.31 17.83
CA ASN A 162 -7.81 15.18 17.35
C ASN A 162 -8.47 14.38 16.21
N GLU A 163 -9.33 15.01 15.41
CA GLU A 163 -9.83 14.46 14.15
C GLU A 163 -8.86 14.77 13.01
N LEU A 164 -8.42 13.72 12.32
CA LEU A 164 -7.53 13.80 11.17
C LEU A 164 -8.20 13.22 9.92
N LEU A 165 -7.82 13.69 8.75
CA LEU A 165 -8.21 13.08 7.48
C LEU A 165 -7.11 12.11 7.02
N VAL A 166 -7.38 10.81 7.11
CA VAL A 166 -6.44 9.75 6.67
C VAL A 166 -6.56 9.56 5.17
N MET A 167 -5.41 9.46 4.50
CA MET A 167 -5.33 9.34 3.05
C MET A 167 -4.81 7.96 2.63
N ARG A 168 -5.62 7.21 1.88
CA ARG A 168 -5.22 5.91 1.36
C ARG A 168 -4.01 5.99 0.44
N SER A 169 -3.95 7.03 -0.40
CA SER A 169 -2.84 7.24 -1.32
C SER A 169 -1.52 7.39 -0.57
N ALA A 170 -1.48 8.19 0.50
CA ALA A 170 -0.31 8.34 1.35
C ALA A 170 0.05 7.04 2.06
N PHE A 171 -0.95 6.34 2.61
CA PHE A 171 -0.75 5.02 3.21
C PHE A 171 0.01 4.08 2.25
N TRP A 172 -0.50 3.85 1.03
CA TRP A 172 0.16 2.95 0.06
C TRP A 172 1.48 3.47 -0.52
N GLN A 173 1.88 4.71 -0.24
CA GLN A 173 3.25 5.20 -0.51
C GLN A 173 4.25 4.87 0.61
N GLY A 174 3.78 4.27 1.72
CA GLY A 174 4.62 3.80 2.82
C GLY A 174 4.61 4.73 4.04
N CYS A 175 3.74 5.73 4.04
CA CYS A 175 3.55 6.62 5.17
C CYS A 175 3.08 5.84 6.42
N ALA A 176 3.49 6.33 7.59
CA ALA A 176 3.22 5.69 8.88
C ALA A 176 3.72 4.24 9.03
N SER A 177 4.65 3.79 8.17
CA SER A 177 5.14 2.42 8.25
C SER A 177 5.70 2.11 9.65
N PRO A 178 5.39 0.93 10.22
CA PRO A 178 5.93 0.52 11.51
C PRO A 178 7.45 0.28 11.46
N LEU A 179 8.07 0.23 10.28
CA LEU A 179 9.52 0.13 10.09
C LEU A 179 10.19 1.51 9.87
N GLY A 180 9.50 2.60 10.21
CA GLY A 180 10.00 3.95 10.01
C GLY A 180 10.01 4.36 8.53
N GLY A 181 11.18 4.70 8.00
CA GLY A 181 11.34 5.16 6.61
C GLY A 181 11.22 4.05 5.53
N GLN A 182 10.99 2.81 5.93
CA GLN A 182 10.81 1.68 5.03
C GLN A 182 9.34 1.33 4.84
N PRO A 183 8.78 1.39 3.62
CA PRO A 183 7.47 0.80 3.34
C PRO A 183 7.49 -0.71 3.60
N ILE A 184 6.59 -1.22 4.45
CA ILE A 184 6.61 -2.61 4.91
C ILE A 184 6.39 -3.64 3.78
N TRP A 185 5.75 -3.27 2.67
CA TRP A 185 5.61 -4.14 1.50
C TRP A 185 6.84 -4.15 0.57
N LEU A 186 7.88 -3.37 0.86
CA LEU A 186 9.14 -3.35 0.11
C LEU A 186 10.28 -3.92 0.99
N PRO A 187 10.42 -5.26 1.08
CA PRO A 187 11.40 -5.88 1.98
C PRO A 187 12.85 -5.58 1.57
N SER A 188 13.12 -5.35 0.28
CA SER A 188 14.43 -4.98 -0.24
C SER A 188 14.71 -3.47 -0.20
N TRP A 189 13.87 -2.67 0.45
CA TRP A 189 14.07 -1.23 0.56
C TRP A 189 15.23 -0.92 1.50
N ASN A 190 16.13 -0.03 1.08
CA ASN A 190 17.22 0.45 1.91
C ASN A 190 16.93 1.89 2.37
N PRO A 191 16.55 2.12 3.64
CA PRO A 191 16.27 3.45 4.17
C PRO A 191 17.46 4.39 4.09
N ALA A 192 18.69 3.88 4.25
CA ALA A 192 19.91 4.69 4.16
C ALA A 192 20.17 5.22 2.74
N ALA A 193 19.53 4.60 1.74
CA ALA A 193 19.56 5.08 0.38
C ALA A 193 18.51 6.17 0.11
N ALA A 194 17.49 6.35 0.96
CA ALA A 194 16.46 7.35 0.75
C ALA A 194 17.06 8.77 0.79
N VAL A 195 17.21 9.39 -0.38
CA VAL A 195 17.74 10.75 -0.49
C VAL A 195 16.65 11.77 -0.13
N PRO A 196 16.93 12.76 0.74
CA PRO A 196 15.94 13.74 1.18
C PRO A 196 15.49 14.69 0.05
N SER A 197 16.26 14.78 -1.04
CA SER A 197 15.89 15.49 -2.26
C SER A 197 16.23 14.61 -3.47
N PRO A 198 15.33 14.52 -4.48
CA PRO A 198 15.63 13.81 -5.71
C PRO A 198 16.80 14.49 -6.43
N ASP A 199 17.93 13.80 -6.53
CA ASP A 199 19.00 14.15 -7.46
C ASP A 199 18.53 13.85 -8.88
N TYR A 200 18.92 14.65 -9.87
CA TYR A 200 18.50 14.46 -11.27
C TYR A 200 19.71 14.18 -12.15
N THR A 201 19.54 13.24 -13.07
CA THR A 201 20.51 12.93 -14.12
C THR A 201 19.88 13.12 -15.49
N MET A 202 20.70 13.10 -16.54
CA MET A 202 20.27 13.13 -17.93
C MET A 202 20.70 11.82 -18.59
N THR A 203 19.74 11.05 -19.09
CA THR A 203 20.04 9.93 -20.01
C THR A 203 20.04 10.46 -21.43
N SER A 204 21.10 10.14 -22.16
CA SER A 204 21.34 10.56 -23.54
C SER A 204 21.76 9.34 -24.37
N THR A 205 20.80 8.75 -25.08
CA THR A 205 21.02 7.72 -26.11
C THR A 205 20.73 8.33 -27.49
N GLU A 206 20.89 7.55 -28.57
CA GLU A 206 20.56 8.02 -29.93
C GLU A 206 19.11 8.47 -30.09
N THR A 207 18.19 7.89 -29.30
CA THR A 207 16.74 8.13 -29.41
C THR A 207 16.14 8.85 -28.20
N VAL A 208 16.87 8.92 -27.07
CA VAL A 208 16.35 9.45 -25.80
C VAL A 208 17.31 10.47 -25.18
N HIS A 209 16.86 11.72 -25.08
CA HIS A 209 17.51 12.77 -24.30
C HIS A 209 16.55 13.27 -23.22
N ARG A 210 16.67 12.74 -22.00
CA ARG A 210 15.67 12.94 -20.94
C ARG A 210 16.29 13.10 -19.56
N ARG A 211 15.90 14.21 -18.89
CA ARG A 211 16.22 14.47 -17.48
C ARG A 211 15.28 13.68 -16.58
N HIS A 212 15.77 12.87 -15.67
CA HIS A 212 14.96 12.11 -14.71
C HIS A 212 15.66 12.01 -13.36
N PRO A 213 14.93 11.67 -12.26
CA PRO A 213 15.56 11.43 -10.98
C PRO A 213 16.62 10.32 -11.08
N ARG A 214 17.74 10.49 -10.38
CA ARG A 214 18.77 9.46 -10.23
C ARG A 214 18.18 8.31 -9.42
N ARG A 215 18.31 7.11 -9.98
CA ARG A 215 17.69 5.90 -9.46
C ARG A 215 18.61 5.20 -8.48
N HIS A 216 18.02 4.47 -7.55
CA HIS A 216 18.75 3.45 -6.81
C HIS A 216 19.12 2.29 -7.74
N PRO A 217 20.17 1.53 -7.39
CA PRO A 217 20.48 0.27 -8.07
C PRO A 217 19.25 -0.63 -8.11
N LYS A 218 19.17 -1.47 -9.14
CA LYS A 218 18.12 -2.49 -9.22
C LYS A 218 18.19 -3.41 -7.99
N PRO A 219 17.05 -3.92 -7.52
CA PRO A 219 17.05 -4.94 -6.47
C PRO A 219 17.90 -6.15 -6.87
N THR A 220 18.47 -6.81 -5.86
CA THR A 220 19.26 -8.03 -6.07
C THR A 220 18.39 -9.09 -6.76
N PRO A 221 18.85 -9.69 -7.87
CA PRO A 221 18.14 -10.79 -8.51
C PRO A 221 17.78 -11.91 -7.53
N GLY A 222 16.63 -12.54 -7.73
CA GLY A 222 16.11 -13.60 -6.87
C GLY A 222 15.41 -13.13 -5.59
N HIS A 223 15.48 -11.84 -5.25
CA HIS A 223 14.88 -11.33 -4.01
C HIS A 223 13.44 -10.83 -4.21
N VAL A 224 12.64 -10.94 -3.16
CA VAL A 224 11.31 -10.32 -3.11
C VAL A 224 11.48 -8.80 -3.11
N VAL A 225 10.84 -8.11 -4.05
CA VAL A 225 10.87 -6.65 -4.17
C VAL A 225 9.57 -6.00 -3.70
N TYR A 226 8.48 -6.77 -3.74
CA TYR A 226 7.16 -6.35 -3.25
C TYR A 226 6.43 -7.55 -2.67
N SER A 227 5.68 -7.36 -1.58
CA SER A 227 4.77 -8.39 -1.05
C SER A 227 3.54 -7.79 -0.38
N ARG A 228 2.39 -8.41 -0.59
CA ARG A 228 1.12 -8.03 0.03
C ARG A 228 0.20 -9.23 0.18
N TYR A 229 -0.51 -9.30 1.30
CA TYR A 229 -1.60 -10.25 1.51
C TYR A 229 -2.90 -9.78 0.84
N ILE A 230 -3.59 -10.69 0.16
CA ILE A 230 -4.86 -10.45 -0.53
C ILE A 230 -5.98 -11.22 0.19
N PRO A 231 -6.83 -10.54 1.00
CA PRO A 231 -7.78 -11.22 1.88
C PRO A 231 -8.80 -12.11 1.18
N PHE A 232 -9.30 -11.70 0.02
CA PHE A 232 -10.34 -12.46 -0.69
C PHE A 232 -9.81 -13.75 -1.33
N LEU A 233 -8.50 -13.84 -1.60
CA LEU A 233 -7.84 -15.05 -2.07
C LEU A 233 -7.30 -15.91 -0.91
N ASP A 234 -7.10 -15.30 0.27
CA ASP A 234 -6.28 -15.85 1.36
C ASP A 234 -4.86 -16.24 0.90
N GLU A 235 -4.26 -15.41 0.04
CA GLU A 235 -2.93 -15.66 -0.53
C GLU A 235 -2.02 -14.44 -0.42
N HIS A 236 -0.70 -14.70 -0.36
CA HIS A 236 0.31 -13.66 -0.48
C HIS A 236 0.70 -13.46 -1.92
N PHE A 237 0.43 -12.27 -2.46
CA PHE A 237 1.02 -11.83 -3.71
C PHE A 237 2.41 -11.26 -3.45
N SER A 238 3.40 -11.68 -4.23
CA SER A 238 4.76 -11.18 -4.17
C SER A 238 5.35 -10.98 -5.57
N LEU A 239 6.20 -9.98 -5.72
CA LEU A 239 7.04 -9.78 -6.88
C LEU A 239 8.49 -10.11 -6.53
N ILE A 240 9.16 -10.87 -7.39
CA ILE A 240 10.54 -11.31 -7.23
C ILE A 240 11.36 -10.71 -8.37
N ALA A 241 12.49 -10.07 -8.07
CA ALA A 241 13.41 -9.61 -9.10
C ALA A 241 13.90 -10.81 -9.90
N LEU A 242 13.63 -10.82 -11.21
CA LEU A 242 14.00 -11.95 -12.05
C LEU A 242 15.52 -12.11 -12.08
N ASP A 243 15.97 -13.36 -11.98
CA ASP A 243 17.38 -13.73 -12.12
C ASP A 243 17.56 -14.59 -13.37
N TYR A 244 18.20 -14.01 -14.40
CA TYR A 244 18.45 -14.70 -15.66
C TYR A 244 19.49 -15.83 -15.55
N ARG A 245 20.25 -15.86 -14.45
CA ARG A 245 21.22 -16.93 -14.15
C ARG A 245 20.58 -18.08 -13.40
N ASN A 246 19.42 -17.86 -12.79
CA ASN A 246 18.65 -18.91 -12.12
C ASN A 246 17.93 -19.77 -13.18
N PRO A 247 18.22 -21.09 -13.25
CA PRO A 247 17.58 -21.97 -14.22
C PRO A 247 16.05 -22.05 -14.11
N GLU A 248 15.50 -21.96 -12.89
CA GLU A 248 14.04 -22.00 -12.67
C GLU A 248 13.37 -20.76 -13.28
N HIS A 249 13.88 -19.58 -12.97
CA HIS A 249 13.36 -18.31 -13.50
C HIS A 249 13.44 -18.26 -15.03
N LEU A 250 14.57 -18.66 -15.58
CA LEU A 250 14.77 -18.72 -17.03
C LEU A 250 13.81 -19.72 -17.68
N ASN A 251 13.64 -20.91 -17.09
CA ASN A 251 12.74 -21.92 -17.63
C ASN A 251 11.27 -21.50 -17.55
N LEU A 252 10.85 -20.80 -16.48
CA LEU A 252 9.51 -20.22 -16.36
C LEU A 252 9.25 -19.22 -17.49
N PHE A 253 10.16 -18.25 -17.68
CA PHE A 253 10.05 -17.27 -18.77
C PHE A 253 10.02 -17.97 -20.13
N HIS A 254 10.92 -18.93 -20.37
CA HIS A 254 11.01 -19.65 -21.63
C HIS A 254 9.73 -20.43 -21.95
N THR A 255 9.19 -21.14 -20.96
CA THR A 255 7.96 -21.91 -21.12
C THR A 255 6.79 -20.98 -21.41
N TRP A 256 6.66 -19.88 -20.68
CA TRP A 256 5.55 -18.94 -20.85
C TRP A 256 5.61 -18.17 -22.16
N GLN A 257 6.78 -17.69 -22.58
CA GLN A 257 6.89 -16.95 -23.85
C GLN A 257 6.65 -17.82 -25.08
N ASN A 258 6.87 -19.14 -24.96
CA ASN A 258 6.54 -20.12 -26.00
C ASN A 258 5.10 -20.66 -25.91
N ASP A 259 4.32 -20.31 -24.88
CA ASP A 259 2.89 -20.63 -24.84
C ASP A 259 2.17 -19.87 -25.97
N PRO A 260 1.42 -20.55 -26.86
CA PRO A 260 0.79 -19.92 -28.02
C PRO A 260 -0.08 -18.70 -27.69
N ARG A 261 -0.73 -18.69 -26.52
CA ARG A 261 -1.57 -17.57 -26.07
C ARG A 261 -0.73 -16.36 -25.68
N VAL A 262 0.42 -16.57 -25.05
CA VAL A 262 1.35 -15.50 -24.67
C VAL A 262 2.10 -15.00 -25.90
N ALA A 263 2.60 -15.91 -26.73
CA ALA A 263 3.29 -15.64 -27.98
C ALA A 263 2.48 -14.75 -28.93
N ALA A 264 1.15 -14.92 -28.98
CA ALA A 264 0.28 -14.06 -29.79
C ALA A 264 0.36 -12.57 -29.40
N GLY A 265 0.59 -12.27 -28.11
CA GLY A 265 0.70 -10.90 -27.60
C GLY A 265 2.14 -10.38 -27.56
N TRP A 266 3.07 -11.20 -27.07
CA TRP A 266 4.46 -10.80 -26.83
C TRP A 266 5.35 -10.98 -28.06
N LYS A 267 5.08 -12.00 -28.89
CA LYS A 267 5.90 -12.37 -30.07
C LYS A 267 7.38 -12.64 -29.76
N GLU A 268 7.68 -13.00 -28.52
CA GLU A 268 9.03 -13.32 -28.03
C GLU A 268 9.26 -14.84 -27.96
N THR A 269 8.73 -15.62 -28.92
CA THR A 269 9.03 -17.06 -29.02
C THR A 269 10.49 -17.27 -29.37
N GLY A 270 11.14 -18.26 -28.78
CA GLY A 270 12.56 -18.48 -29.00
C GLY A 270 13.13 -19.65 -28.22
N THR A 271 14.40 -19.90 -28.48
CA THR A 271 15.23 -20.87 -27.77
C THR A 271 15.57 -20.38 -26.36
N LEU A 272 15.98 -21.30 -25.49
CA LEU A 272 16.37 -20.98 -24.12
C LEU A 272 17.54 -19.99 -24.06
N ASP A 273 18.47 -20.06 -25.02
CA ASP A 273 19.64 -19.17 -25.09
C ASP A 273 19.26 -17.76 -25.53
N GLU A 274 18.38 -17.63 -26.53
CA GLU A 274 17.82 -16.33 -26.96
C GLU A 274 17.09 -15.63 -25.81
N HIS A 275 16.31 -16.39 -25.02
CA HIS A 275 15.62 -15.88 -23.84
C HIS A 275 16.59 -15.47 -22.72
N ARG A 276 17.69 -16.22 -22.52
CA ARG A 276 18.71 -15.82 -21.54
C ARG A 276 19.37 -14.51 -21.94
N ASP A 277 19.72 -14.36 -23.22
CA ASP A 277 20.32 -13.13 -23.72
C ASP A 277 19.35 -11.95 -23.66
N TYR A 278 18.07 -12.17 -23.95
CA TYR A 278 17.02 -11.17 -23.77
C TYR A 278 16.95 -10.67 -22.32
N LEU A 279 16.82 -11.59 -21.36
CA LEU A 279 16.72 -11.25 -19.94
C LEU A 279 18.01 -10.61 -19.39
N ARG A 280 19.18 -11.00 -19.92
CA ARG A 280 20.46 -10.35 -19.59
C ARG A 280 20.46 -8.88 -20.04
N ARG A 281 20.06 -8.60 -21.29
CA ARG A 281 19.96 -7.21 -21.79
C ARG A 281 19.01 -6.38 -20.92
N GLN A 282 17.85 -6.94 -20.59
CA GLN A 282 16.90 -6.28 -19.68
C GLN A 282 17.47 -6.07 -18.27
N HIS A 283 18.26 -7.01 -17.75
CA HIS A 283 18.92 -6.84 -16.46
C HIS A 283 19.98 -5.72 -16.49
N GLU A 284 20.75 -5.62 -17.56
CA GLU A 284 21.80 -4.60 -17.74
C GLU A 284 21.22 -3.20 -18.01
N ASP A 285 20.04 -3.10 -18.61
CA ASP A 285 19.41 -1.83 -18.94
C ASP A 285 18.78 -1.13 -17.72
N PRO A 286 19.31 0.03 -17.25
CA PRO A 286 18.82 0.67 -16.03
C PRO A 286 17.38 1.19 -16.09
N HIS A 287 16.75 1.28 -17.27
CA HIS A 287 15.39 1.82 -17.39
C HIS A 287 14.28 0.78 -17.15
N THR A 288 14.59 -0.52 -17.18
CA THR A 288 13.63 -1.61 -16.96
C THR A 288 13.95 -2.43 -15.72
N LEU A 289 12.94 -3.10 -15.18
CA LEU A 289 13.05 -4.09 -14.12
C LEU A 289 12.12 -5.24 -14.45
N THR A 290 12.71 -6.42 -14.65
CA THR A 290 11.98 -7.66 -14.89
C THR A 290 11.68 -8.33 -13.56
N VAL A 291 10.42 -8.72 -13.35
CA VAL A 291 9.98 -9.39 -12.12
C VAL A 291 9.06 -10.56 -12.43
N LEU A 292 9.09 -11.56 -11.55
CA LEU A 292 8.16 -12.67 -11.54
C LEU A 292 7.11 -12.45 -10.45
N GLY A 293 5.83 -12.65 -10.80
CA GLY A 293 4.72 -12.63 -9.85
C GLY A 293 4.46 -14.01 -9.28
N ARG A 294 4.23 -14.07 -7.97
CA ARG A 294 4.03 -15.30 -7.21
C ARG A 294 2.86 -15.15 -6.24
N PHE A 295 1.99 -16.14 -6.22
CA PHE A 295 1.02 -16.32 -5.14
C PHE A 295 1.51 -17.41 -4.20
N ASN A 296 1.69 -17.07 -2.93
CA ASN A 296 2.37 -17.90 -1.94
C ASN A 296 3.73 -18.37 -2.49
N ASP A 297 3.83 -19.63 -2.91
CA ASP A 297 5.03 -20.23 -3.49
C ASP A 297 4.92 -20.58 -4.98
N THR A 298 3.80 -20.27 -5.63
CA THR A 298 3.57 -20.59 -7.05
C THR A 298 3.74 -19.38 -7.94
N PHE A 299 4.72 -19.42 -8.83
CA PHE A 299 4.92 -18.38 -9.86
C PHE A 299 3.83 -18.48 -10.93
N PHE A 300 3.26 -17.34 -11.31
CA PHE A 300 2.13 -17.31 -12.25
C PHE A 300 2.24 -16.25 -13.35
N SER A 301 3.17 -15.30 -13.21
CA SER A 301 3.28 -14.17 -14.14
C SER A 301 4.69 -13.61 -14.24
N TYR A 302 4.93 -12.93 -15.36
CA TYR A 302 6.13 -12.16 -15.67
C TYR A 302 5.71 -10.71 -15.93
N TYR A 303 6.48 -9.74 -15.45
CA TYR A 303 6.24 -8.31 -15.68
C TYR A 303 7.53 -7.57 -16.03
N GLU A 304 7.38 -6.53 -16.86
CA GLU A 304 8.41 -5.53 -17.12
C GLU A 304 7.95 -4.19 -16.59
N ILE A 305 8.65 -3.71 -15.56
CA ILE A 305 8.41 -2.40 -14.97
C ILE A 305 9.44 -1.45 -15.55
N PHE A 306 9.01 -0.43 -16.29
CA PHE A 306 9.93 0.46 -16.98
C PHE A 306 9.59 1.94 -16.78
N TRP A 307 10.60 2.78 -16.93
CA TRP A 307 10.43 4.23 -16.91
C TRP A 307 9.96 4.71 -18.26
N SER A 308 8.66 4.99 -18.38
CA SER A 308 8.06 5.42 -19.65
C SER A 308 8.68 6.69 -20.23
N LYS A 309 9.41 7.50 -19.44
CA LYS A 309 10.14 8.66 -19.97
C LYS A 309 11.34 8.28 -20.83
N GLU A 310 11.93 7.13 -20.56
CA GLU A 310 13.12 6.60 -21.24
C GLU A 310 12.78 5.50 -22.26
N ASP A 311 11.51 5.08 -22.32
CA ASP A 311 11.02 4.11 -23.29
C ASP A 311 10.45 4.80 -24.55
N ASN A 312 10.36 4.06 -25.66
CA ASN A 312 9.74 4.51 -26.91
C ASN A 312 8.33 5.06 -26.71
N VAL A 313 7.55 4.47 -25.80
CA VAL A 313 6.20 4.97 -25.45
C VAL A 313 6.22 6.41 -24.93
N GLY A 314 7.32 6.85 -24.29
CA GLY A 314 7.52 8.22 -23.82
C GLY A 314 7.62 9.27 -24.92
N ALA A 315 7.87 8.88 -26.16
CA ALA A 315 7.82 9.79 -27.30
C ALA A 315 6.38 10.19 -27.65
N HIS A 316 5.39 9.37 -27.26
CA HIS A 316 4.00 9.54 -27.68
C HIS A 316 3.11 10.27 -26.64
N TYR A 317 3.59 10.50 -25.42
CA TYR A 317 2.86 11.28 -24.41
C TYR A 317 3.77 11.94 -23.37
N ALA A 318 3.23 12.91 -22.62
CA ALA A 318 3.96 13.61 -21.56
C ALA A 318 4.12 12.75 -20.29
N SER A 319 5.02 11.77 -20.35
CA SER A 319 5.35 10.81 -19.27
C SER A 319 6.00 11.44 -18.03
N GLY A 320 6.32 12.74 -18.05
CA GLY A 320 6.98 13.45 -16.95
C GLY A 320 6.07 14.13 -15.92
N ARG A 321 4.75 14.16 -16.11
CA ARG A 321 3.83 14.67 -15.07
C ARG A 321 3.48 13.52 -14.14
N LEU A 322 4.01 13.55 -12.92
CA LEU A 322 3.57 12.71 -11.81
C LEU A 322 2.11 13.09 -11.45
N ARG A 323 1.16 12.64 -12.27
CA ARG A 323 -0.25 12.55 -11.92
C ARG A 323 -0.49 11.09 -11.64
N SER A 324 -0.72 10.75 -10.39
CA SER A 324 -1.22 9.44 -9.97
C SER A 324 -2.45 9.08 -10.81
N ARG A 325 -2.24 8.26 -11.84
CA ARG A 325 -3.29 7.52 -12.53
C ARG A 325 -2.85 6.06 -12.55
N PRO A 326 -3.69 5.12 -12.07
CA PRO A 326 -3.33 3.72 -12.02
C PRO A 326 -3.11 3.21 -13.45
N ALA A 327 -1.97 2.55 -13.68
CA ALA A 327 -1.69 1.83 -14.90
C ALA A 327 -2.55 0.57 -14.95
N TYR A 328 -3.09 0.27 -16.13
CA TYR A 328 -3.87 -0.94 -16.40
C TYR A 328 -3.05 -2.20 -16.13
N SER A 329 -3.62 -3.13 -15.36
CA SER A 329 -3.12 -4.50 -15.25
C SER A 329 -4.04 -5.41 -16.05
N CYS A 330 -3.45 -6.30 -16.86
CA CYS A 330 -4.16 -7.36 -17.55
C CYS A 330 -4.28 -8.54 -16.58
N TRP A 331 -5.50 -8.89 -16.18
CA TRP A 331 -5.80 -10.09 -15.41
C TRP A 331 -6.54 -11.10 -16.29
N LYS A 332 -6.31 -12.39 -16.03
CA LYS A 332 -7.12 -13.50 -16.54
C LYS A 332 -8.54 -13.43 -16.00
#